data_AF-A0A1S6EQF5-F1
#
_entry.id   AF-A0A1S6EQF5-F1
#
_cell.length_a   1.000
_cell.length_b   1.000
_cell.length_c   1.000
_cell.angle_alpha   90.00
_cell.angle_beta   90.00
_cell.angle_gamma   90.00
#
_symmetry.space_group_name_H-M   'P 1'
#
loop_
_entity.id
_entity.type
_entity.pdbx_description
1 polymer ?
#
loop_
_entity_poly.entity_id
_entity_poly.type
_entity_poly.pdbx_seq_one_letter_code
_entity_poly.pdbx_strand_id
1 'polypeptide(L)' 'MKRLLILASLSAALMTSGCITVIDAKGDDDAWHGNNAQPFDAARADCDARTESRDAFRACMAEKGWTRD' A
#
# COMPACT_ATOMS: atom_id res chain seq x y z
N MET A 1 19.80 -37.10 -14.24
CA MET A 1 18.55 -36.36 -13.98
C MET A 1 18.09 -36.61 -12.55
N LYS A 2 18.11 -35.60 -11.68
CA LYS A 2 17.46 -35.67 -10.36
C LYS A 2 16.90 -34.28 -10.06
N ARG A 3 15.65 -34.07 -10.48
CA ARG A 3 14.83 -32.91 -10.14
C ARG A 3 14.25 -33.19 -8.76
N LEU A 4 14.66 -32.46 -7.74
CA LEU A 4 13.87 -32.34 -6.52
C LEU A 4 13.77 -30.86 -6.18
N LEU A 5 12.62 -30.35 -6.57
CA LEU A 5 12.04 -29.07 -6.25
C LEU A 5 12.04 -28.91 -4.73
N ILE A 6 12.77 -27.92 -4.23
CA ILE A 6 12.50 -27.37 -2.91
C ILE A 6 12.14 -25.90 -3.16
N LEU A 7 10.89 -25.69 -3.55
CA LEU A 7 10.27 -24.38 -3.39
C LEU A 7 10.15 -24.15 -1.88
N ALA A 8 11.17 -23.50 -1.31
CA ALA A 8 11.06 -22.90 0.00
C ALA A 8 10.01 -21.78 -0.14
N SER A 9 8.77 -22.10 0.22
CA SER A 9 7.73 -21.11 0.42
C SER A 9 8.18 -20.19 1.54
N LEU A 10 8.66 -19.00 1.18
CA LEU A 10 8.85 -17.88 2.11
C LEU A 10 7.48 -17.51 2.65
N SER A 11 7.05 -18.21 3.70
CA SER A 11 5.95 -17.78 4.53
C SER A 11 6.50 -16.73 5.48
N ALA A 12 6.78 -15.54 4.94
CA ALA A 12 6.92 -14.34 5.75
C ALA A 12 5.51 -13.95 6.22
N ALA A 13 4.95 -14.73 7.14
CA ALA A 13 3.87 -14.26 8.00
C ALA A 13 4.52 -13.27 8.97
N LEU A 14 4.78 -12.07 8.46
CA LEU A 14 5.07 -10.91 9.28
C LEU A 14 3.83 -10.70 10.14
N MET A 15 3.93 -11.15 11.39
CA MET A 15 3.12 -10.68 12.50
C MET A 15 3.43 -9.20 12.70
N THR A 16 3.02 -8.36 11.74
CA THR A 16 3.03 -6.92 11.86
C THR A 16 1.85 -6.56 12.77
N SER A 17 2.15 -6.43 14.06
CA SER A 17 1.36 -5.56 14.93
C SER A 17 1.20 -4.25 14.17
N GLY A 18 -0.02 -3.95 13.69
CA GLY A 18 -0.26 -2.96 12.63
C GLY A 18 0.53 -1.67 12.82
N CYS A 19 1.66 -1.56 12.12
CA CYS A 19 2.44 -0.35 12.07
C CYS A 19 1.60 0.67 11.29
N ILE A 20 0.97 1.59 12.01
CA ILE A 20 0.29 2.72 11.37
C ILE A 20 1.38 3.64 10.86
N THR A 21 1.47 3.80 9.54
CA THR A 21 2.37 4.77 8.92
C THR A 21 1.58 6.02 8.57
N VAL A 22 1.99 7.17 9.11
CA VAL A 22 1.39 8.47 8.77
C VAL A 22 2.35 9.21 7.83
N ILE A 23 1.84 9.65 6.68
CA ILE A 23 2.61 10.46 5.73
C ILE A 23 1.93 11.81 5.54
N ASP A 24 2.63 12.85 5.99
CA ASP A 24 2.27 14.25 5.74
C ASP A 24 2.81 14.65 4.36
N ALA A 25 1.93 14.66 3.35
CA ALA A 25 2.26 15.25 2.07
C ALA A 25 2.20 16.78 2.21
N LYS A 26 3.35 17.47 2.19
CA LYS A 26 3.42 18.93 2.14
C LYS A 26 2.71 19.45 0.88
N GLY A 27 1.45 19.87 1.01
CA GLY A 27 0.69 20.57 -0.03
C GLY A 27 -0.77 20.20 0.03
N ASP A 28 -1.57 20.99 0.77
CA ASP A 28 -3.05 21.02 0.84
C ASP A 28 -3.83 19.69 0.97
N ASP A 29 -3.15 18.55 1.10
CA ASP A 29 -3.72 17.22 1.08
C ASP A 29 -3.56 16.57 2.46
N ASP A 30 -4.68 16.44 3.15
CA ASP A 30 -4.90 15.77 4.44
C ASP A 30 -4.02 14.52 4.65
N ALA A 31 -3.52 14.35 5.88
CA ALA A 31 -2.59 13.28 6.26
C ALA A 31 -3.13 11.88 5.91
N TRP A 32 -2.29 11.06 5.27
CA TRP A 32 -2.64 9.69 4.93
C TRP A 32 -2.18 8.73 6.02
N HIS A 33 -3.08 7.84 6.42
CA HIS A 33 -2.83 6.81 7.42
C HIS A 33 -2.84 5.43 6.75
N GLY A 34 -1.73 4.71 6.85
CA GLY A 34 -1.59 3.37 6.30
C GLY A 34 -1.68 2.33 7.40
N ASN A 35 -2.54 1.33 7.26
CA ASN A 35 -2.58 0.17 8.16
C ASN A 35 -2.32 -1.10 7.33
N ASN A 36 -1.13 -1.71 7.50
CA ASN A 36 -0.65 -2.79 6.62
C ASN A 36 -0.72 -2.42 5.13
N ALA A 37 -0.46 -1.14 4.83
CA ALA A 37 -0.61 -0.58 3.51
C ALA A 37 0.59 -0.90 2.60
N GLN A 38 0.36 -0.84 1.28
CA GLN A 38 1.47 -0.84 0.31
C GLN A 38 2.34 0.41 0.50
N PRO A 39 3.63 0.39 0.08
CA PRO A 39 4.48 1.58 0.14
C PRO A 39 3.80 2.79 -0.52
N PHE A 40 3.76 3.92 0.20
CA PHE A 40 2.92 5.07 -0.16
C PHE A 40 3.20 5.59 -1.57
N ASP A 41 4.47 5.79 -1.94
CA ASP A 41 4.84 6.34 -3.25
C ASP A 41 4.44 5.41 -4.39
N ALA A 42 4.56 4.10 -4.20
CA ALA A 42 4.16 3.12 -5.21
C ALA A 42 2.63 3.06 -5.35
N ALA A 43 1.91 3.08 -4.22
CA ALA A 43 0.45 3.15 -4.21
C ALA A 43 -0.06 4.43 -4.88
N ARG A 44 0.52 5.57 -4.51
CA ARG A 44 0.19 6.89 -5.06
C ARG A 44 0.43 6.95 -6.56
N ALA A 45 1.63 6.57 -7.02
CA ALA A 45 1.96 6.60 -8.46
C ALA A 45 1.03 5.69 -9.28
N ASP A 46 0.70 4.51 -8.75
CA ASP A 46 -0.23 3.57 -9.40
C ASP A 46 -1.66 4.11 -9.47
N CYS A 47 -2.14 4.77 -8.41
CA CYS A 47 -3.46 5.39 -8.36
C CYS A 47 -3.55 6.67 -9.19
N ASP A 48 -2.54 7.53 -9.15
CA ASP A 48 -2.43 8.74 -9.99
C ASP A 48 -2.45 8.38 -11.47
N ALA A 49 -1.81 7.27 -11.88
CA ALA A 49 -1.76 6.85 -13.29
C ALA A 49 -3.09 6.32 -13.84
N ARG A 50 -4.01 5.84 -12.99
CA ARG A 50 -5.24 5.13 -13.40
C ARG A 50 -6.54 5.87 -13.08
N THR A 51 -6.46 6.97 -12.33
CA THR A 51 -7.64 7.71 -11.87
C THR A 51 -7.57 9.16 -12.33
N GLU A 52 -8.73 9.69 -12.73
CA GLU A 52 -8.84 11.09 -13.19
C GLU A 52 -9.55 11.98 -12.16
N SER A 53 -10.21 11.39 -11.16
CA SER A 53 -10.93 12.10 -10.11
C SER A 53 -10.33 11.82 -8.74
N ARG A 54 -10.43 12.82 -7.84
CA ARG A 54 -9.95 12.70 -6.45
C ARG A 54 -10.68 11.62 -5.66
N ASP A 55 -11.96 11.37 -5.96
CA ASP A 55 -12.72 10.30 -5.31
C ASP A 55 -12.28 8.91 -5.79
N ALA A 56 -12.04 8.74 -7.09
CA ALA A 56 -11.49 7.50 -7.62
C ALA A 56 -10.07 7.25 -7.07
N PHE A 57 -9.25 8.30 -6.97
CA PHE A 57 -7.93 8.23 -6.34
C PHE A 57 -8.03 7.76 -4.88
N ARG A 58 -8.94 8.35 -4.09
CA ARG A 58 -9.17 7.95 -2.69
C ARG A 58 -9.61 6.50 -2.56
N ALA A 59 -10.53 6.04 -3.41
CA ALA A 59 -10.97 4.65 -3.42
C ALA A 59 -9.80 3.70 -3.76
N CYS A 60 -9.00 4.05 -4.76
CA CYS A 60 -7.80 3.30 -5.12
C CYS A 60 -6.81 3.22 -3.95
N MET A 61 -6.52 4.34 -3.28
CA MET A 61 -5.63 4.36 -2.11
C MET A 61 -6.16 3.51 -0.95
N ALA A 62 -7.49 3.49 -0.73
CA ALA A 62 -8.11 2.62 0.26
C ALA A 62 -7.91 1.13 -0.05
N GLU A 63 -7.99 0.71 -1.32
CA GLU A 63 -7.65 -0.66 -1.75
C GLU A 63 -6.18 -1.01 -1.48
N LYS A 64 -5.30 0.00 -1.45
CA LYS A 64 -3.87 -0.14 -1.13
C LYS A 64 -3.59 -0.11 0.38
N GLY A 65 -4.62 0.04 1.21
CA GLY A 65 -4.53 0.08 2.68
C GLY A 65 -4.32 1.47 3.27
N TRP A 66 -4.53 2.53 2.47
CA TRP A 66 -4.40 3.91 2.91
C TRP A 66 -5.77 4.57 3.14
N THR A 67 -5.98 5.11 4.33
CA THR A 67 -7.16 5.90 4.68
C THR A 67 -6.79 7.37 4.84
N ARG A 68 -7.76 8.22 4.56
CA ARG A 68 -7.66 9.67 4.72
C ARG A 68 -8.88 10.13 5.50
N ASP A 69 -8.64 10.88 6.57
CA ASP A 69 -9.68 11.50 7.38
C ASP A 69 -10.04 12.89 6.85
#